data_AF-A0A9E0VIR1-F1
#
_entry.id   AF-A0A9E0VIR1-F1
#
_cell.length_a   1.000
_cell.length_b   1.000
_cell.length_c   1.000
_cell.angle_alpha   90.00
_cell.angle_beta   90.00
_cell.angle_gamma   90.00
#
_symmetry.space_group_name_H-M   'P 1'
#
loop_
_entity.id
_entity.type
_entity.pdbx_description
1 polymer ?
#
loop_
_entity_poly.entity_id
_entity_poly.type
_entity_poly.pdbx_seq_one_letter_code
_entity_poly.pdbx_strand_id
1 'polypeptide(L)' 'MMDQLVNTVAEKTGLSPEQAKAAAEAVIGFLKDKLPAPIAGALDGAIGGEGSGGGGVLDSLGGMFGGSGVE' A
#
# COMPACT_ATOMS: atom_id res chain seq x y z
N MET A 1 10.13 2.91 -0.35
CA MET A 1 8.71 3.21 -0.66
C MET A 1 8.16 4.24 0.33
N MET A 2 8.25 3.99 1.64
CA MET A 2 7.80 4.95 2.68
C MET A 2 8.41 6.35 2.51
N ASP A 3 9.73 6.47 2.33
CA ASP A 3 10.40 7.78 2.19
C ASP A 3 9.93 8.58 0.97
N GLN A 4 9.62 7.91 -0.13
CA GLN A 4 9.06 8.55 -1.32
C GLN A 4 7.63 9.06 -1.07
N LEU A 5 6.82 8.30 -0.33
CA LEU A 5 5.47 8.72 0.06
C LEU A 5 5.55 9.93 1.00
N VAL A 6 6.43 9.89 1.99
CA VAL A 6 6.66 11.00 2.92
C VAL A 6 7.11 12.26 2.19
N ASN A 7 8.08 12.16 1.27
CA ASN A 7 8.51 13.31 0.48
C ASN A 7 7.38 13.85 -0.40
N THR A 8 6.62 12.99 -1.06
CA THR A 8 5.48 13.42 -1.89
C THR A 8 4.43 14.15 -1.05
N VAL A 9 4.08 13.61 0.12
CA VAL A 9 3.12 14.24 1.03
C VAL A 9 3.67 15.58 1.52
N ALA A 10 4.92 15.64 1.97
CA ALA A 10 5.57 16.86 2.43
C ALA A 10 5.59 17.94 1.34
N GLU A 11 6.03 17.61 0.13
CA GLU A 11 6.08 18.55 -1.00
C GLU A 11 4.70 19.07 -1.41
N LYS A 12 3.67 18.22 -1.37
CA LYS A 12 2.30 18.58 -1.81
C LYS A 12 1.51 19.33 -0.74
N THR A 13 1.83 19.14 0.53
CA THR A 13 1.06 19.68 1.66
C THR A 13 1.80 20.78 2.42
N GLY A 14 3.11 20.93 2.21
CA GLY A 14 3.96 21.83 2.99
C GLY A 14 4.25 21.33 4.42
N LEU A 15 3.91 20.08 4.73
CA LEU A 15 4.16 19.48 6.04
C LEU A 15 5.65 19.18 6.24
N SER A 16 6.09 19.25 7.50
CA SER A 16 7.42 18.79 7.88
C SER A 16 7.54 17.27 7.67
N PRO A 17 8.74 16.72 7.42
CA PRO A 17 8.92 15.29 7.12
C PRO A 17 8.32 14.36 8.18
N GLU A 18 8.43 14.74 9.45
CA GLU A 18 7.88 14.00 10.58
C GLU A 18 6.33 14.00 10.57
N GLN A 19 5.73 15.14 10.24
CA GLN A 19 4.27 15.28 10.12
C GLN A 19 3.74 14.54 8.87
N ALA A 20 4.47 14.60 7.76
CA ALA A 20 4.13 13.89 6.54
C ALA A 20 4.20 12.37 6.73
N LYS A 21 5.18 11.88 7.51
CA LYS A 21 5.26 10.48 7.92
C LYS A 21 4.06 10.05 8.75
N ALA A 22 3.72 10.80 9.80
CA ALA A 22 2.57 10.51 10.64
C ALA A 22 1.25 10.52 9.83
N ALA A 23 1.11 11.44 8.88
CA ALA A 23 -0.04 11.50 7.98
C ALA A 23 -0.11 10.28 7.05
N ALA A 24 1.01 9.88 6.45
CA ALA A 24 1.08 8.69 5.61
C ALA A 24 0.72 7.42 6.40
N GLU A 25 1.25 7.25 7.60
CA GLU A 25 0.95 6.11 8.49
C GLU A 25 -0.54 6.07 8.87
N ALA A 26 -1.15 7.22 9.18
CA ALA A 26 -2.59 7.30 9.48
C ALA A 26 -3.46 6.90 8.29
N VAL A 27 -3.11 7.33 7.07
CA VAL A 27 -3.83 6.94 5.84
C VAL A 27 -3.67 5.45 5.56
N ILE A 28 -2.46 4.91 5.73
CA ILE A 28 -2.19 3.47 5.54
C ILE A 28 -3.01 2.66 6.56
N GLY A 29 -3.05 3.09 7.83
CA GLY A 29 -3.88 2.47 8.86
C GLY A 29 -5.36 2.47 8.50
N PHE A 30 -5.89 3.63 8.09
CA PHE A 30 -7.28 3.74 7.63
C PHE A 30 -7.61 2.83 6.45
N LEU A 31 -6.71 2.76 5.46
CA LEU A 31 -6.86 1.86 4.32
C LEU A 31 -6.83 0.40 4.76
N LYS A 32 -5.92 0.00 5.65
CA LYS A 32 -5.87 -1.37 6.21
C LYS A 32 -7.16 -1.74 6.96
N ASP A 33 -7.75 -0.80 7.70
CA ASP A 33 -9.01 -1.03 8.43
C ASP A 33 -10.23 -1.15 7.50
N LYS A 34 -10.19 -0.48 6.34
CA LYS A 34 -11.28 -0.49 5.35
C LYS A 34 -11.14 -1.57 4.28
N LEU A 35 -9.93 -2.09 4.09
CA LEU A 35 -9.65 -3.10 3.08
C LEU A 35 -9.71 -4.51 3.70
N PRO A 36 -10.37 -5.48 3.05
CA PRO A 36 -10.37 -6.86 3.52
C PRO A 36 -8.93 -7.42 3.56
N ALA A 37 -8.68 -8.34 4.50
CA ALA A 37 -7.38 -8.93 4.81
C ALA A 37 -6.44 -9.24 3.61
N PRO A 38 -6.89 -9.81 2.48
CA PRO A 38 -6.01 -10.05 1.33
C PRO A 38 -5.42 -8.77 0.71
N ILE A 39 -6.19 -7.67 0.69
CA ILE A 39 -5.75 -6.41 0.11
C ILE A 39 -4.88 -5.63 1.10
N ALA A 40 -5.19 -5.71 2.40
CA ALA A 40 -4.35 -5.12 3.45
C ALA A 40 -2.94 -5.73 3.46
N GLY A 41 -2.82 -7.05 3.27
CA GLY A 41 -1.53 -7.74 3.14
C GLY A 41 -0.75 -7.34 1.88
N ALA A 42 -1.44 -7.13 0.76
CA ALA A 42 -0.83 -6.61 -0.47
C ALA A 42 -0.28 -5.18 -0.31
N LEU A 43 -1.02 -4.32 0.40
CA LEU A 43 -0.62 -2.95 0.69
C LEU A 43 0.62 -2.91 1.61
N ASP A 44 0.67 -3.78 2.61
CA ASP A 44 1.82 -3.93 3.50
C ASP A 44 3.07 -4.39 2.74
N GLY A 45 2.94 -5.40 1.86
CA GLY A 45 4.04 -5.86 1.01
C GLY A 45 4.57 -4.79 0.05
N ALA A 46 3.69 -3.95 -0.50
CA ALA A 46 4.08 -2.83 -1.35
C ALA A 46 4.82 -1.72 -0.58
N ILE A 47 4.41 -1.43 0.66
CA ILE A 47 4.99 -0.36 1.49
C ILE A 47 6.28 -0.79 2.20
N GLY A 48 6.30 -2.01 2.73
CA GLY A 48 7.43 -2.60 3.45
C GLY A 48 8.63 -2.93 2.56
N GLY A 49 8.50 -2.81 1.23
CA GLY A 49 9.57 -3.09 0.29
C GLY A 49 9.84 -4.58 0.05
N GLU A 50 9.15 -5.46 0.77
CA GLU A 50 9.22 -6.92 0.57
C GLU A 50 8.53 -7.35 -0.74
N GLY A 51 7.72 -6.48 -1.35
CA GLY A 51 7.05 -6.68 -2.64
C GLY A 51 7.72 -6.03 -3.86
N SER A 52 8.89 -5.40 -3.72
CA SER A 52 9.56 -4.73 -4.86
C SER A 52 10.29 -5.68 -5.82
N GLY A 53 10.10 -7.00 -5.69
CA GLY A 53 10.62 -8.01 -6.59
C GLY A 53 9.53 -8.94 -7.12
N GLY A 54 8.89 -8.55 -8.24
CA GLY A 54 8.31 -9.46 -9.24
C GLY A 54 7.15 -10.37 -8.83
N GLY A 55 5.95 -10.13 -9.40
CA GLY A 55 4.93 -11.18 -9.56
C GLY A 55 3.98 -11.38 -8.37
N GLY A 56 4.47 -11.64 -7.15
CA GLY A 56 3.64 -12.25 -6.09
C GLY A 56 2.32 -11.55 -5.70
N VAL A 57 2.33 -10.24 -5.44
CA VAL A 57 1.11 -9.49 -5.06
C VAL A 57 0.18 -9.26 -6.26
N LEU A 58 0.74 -9.00 -7.45
CA LEU A 58 -0.05 -8.78 -8.66
C LEU A 58 -0.64 -10.08 -9.20
N ASP A 59 0.08 -11.21 -9.11
CA ASP A 59 -0.41 -12.55 -9.42
C ASP A 59 -1.47 -13.02 -8.43
N SER A 60 -1.31 -12.75 -7.13
CA SER A 60 -2.30 -13.11 -6.12
C SER A 60 -3.60 -12.30 -6.29
N LEU A 61 -3.48 -11.02 -6.61
CA LEU A 61 -4.64 -10.20 -7.00
C LEU A 61 -5.20 -10.64 -8.36
N GLY A 62 -4.37 -10.94 -9.36
CA GLY A 62 -4.80 -11.40 -10.68
C GLY A 62 -5.52 -12.75 -10.65
N GLY A 63 -5.08 -13.68 -9.79
CA GLY A 63 -5.75 -14.95 -9.54
C GLY A 63 -7.08 -14.79 -8.79
N MET A 64 -7.20 -13.79 -7.92
CA MET A 64 -8.44 -13.53 -7.17
C MET A 64 -9.43 -12.63 -7.94
N PHE A 65 -8.94 -11.75 -8.82
CA PHE A 65 -9.74 -10.86 -9.67
C PHE A 65 -10.08 -11.50 -11.04
N GLY A 66 -9.27 -12.46 -11.49
CA GLY A 66 -9.48 -13.21 -12.74
C GLY A 66 -9.99 -14.64 -12.55
N GLY A 67 -9.89 -15.22 -11.35
CA GLY A 67 -10.21 -16.62 -11.07
C GLY A 67 -11.56 -16.88 -10.40
N SER A 68 -12.56 -16.01 -10.58
CA SER A 68 -13.95 -16.28 -10.16
C SER A 68 -14.94 -16.16 -11.31
N GLY A 69 -14.51 -16.52 -12.52
CA GLY A 69 -15.35 -16.73 -13.68
C GLY A 69 -15.12 -18.12 -14.27
N VAL A 70 -16.13 -18.97 -14.11
CA VAL A 70 -16.45 -20.22 -14.82
C VAL A 70 -15.68 -21.51 -14.50
N GLU A 71 -16.50 -22.56 -14.46
CA GLU A 71 -16.29 -23.99 -14.18
C GLU A 71 -15.18 -24.68 -14.98
#